data_AF-A0A7C2TAQ4-F1
#
_entry.id   AF-A0A7C2TAQ4-F1
#
_cell.length_a   1.000
_cell.length_b   1.000
_cell.length_c   1.000
_cell.angle_alpha   90.00
_cell.angle_beta   90.00
_cell.angle_gamma   90.00
#
_symmetry.space_group_name_H-M   'P 1'
#
loop_
_entity.id
_entity.type
_entity.pdbx_description
1 polymer ?
#
loop_
_entity_poly.entity_id
_entity_poly.type
_entity_poly.pdbx_seq_one_letter_code
_entity_poly.pdbx_strand_id
1 'polypeptide(L)'
;MVRKKRFIEKDLAKQRIKKLLNMAIIEYKSDKEFSKNCIKIATAIKRKYNLKFPSWFKNLYCKKCYNILLPDLGAKIRIIGKGRNLKIITTCLDCKRVIRKEITRR
;
A
#
# COMPACT_ATOMS: atom_id res chain seq x y z
N MET A 1 -6.70 34.25 3.08
CA MET A 1 -7.67 33.14 3.29
C MET A 1 -7.45 31.89 2.43
N VAL A 2 -6.88 31.98 1.21
CA VAL A 2 -6.70 30.83 0.28
C VAL A 2 -5.86 29.66 0.83
N ARG A 3 -4.85 29.93 1.67
CA ARG A 3 -4.00 28.87 2.29
C ARG A 3 -4.76 27.94 3.23
N LYS A 4 -5.78 28.43 3.95
CA LYS A 4 -6.52 27.63 4.96
C LYS A 4 -7.45 26.59 4.31
N LYS A 5 -8.10 26.94 3.18
CA LYS A 5 -8.93 26.02 2.37
C LYS A 5 -8.12 24.81 1.87
N ARG A 6 -6.95 25.06 1.28
CA ARG A 6 -6.05 24.01 0.78
C ARG A 6 -5.57 23.04 1.86
N PHE A 7 -5.42 23.50 3.11
CA PHE A 7 -5.05 22.63 4.23
C PHE A 7 -6.20 21.68 4.61
N ILE A 8 -7.41 22.21 4.74
CA ILE A 8 -8.62 21.44 5.07
C ILE A 8 -8.90 20.38 3.99
N GLU A 9 -8.79 20.75 2.72
CA GLU A 9 -8.98 19.81 1.60
C GLU A 9 -7.97 18.66 1.63
N LYS A 10 -6.70 18.94 1.94
CA LYS A 10 -5.65 17.93 2.08
C LYS A 10 -5.90 17.01 3.26
N ASP A 11 -6.36 17.55 4.38
CA ASP A 11 -6.68 16.75 5.56
C ASP A 11 -7.87 15.82 5.30
N LEU A 12 -8.96 16.35 4.71
CA LEU A 12 -10.11 15.55 4.31
C LEU A 12 -9.74 14.44 3.31
N ALA A 13 -8.89 14.75 2.33
CA ALA A 13 -8.37 13.76 1.40
C ALA A 13 -7.55 12.67 2.11
N LYS A 14 -6.73 13.03 3.09
CA LYS A 14 -5.99 12.07 3.92
C LYS A 14 -6.91 11.17 4.73
N GLN A 15 -7.97 11.72 5.33
CA GLN A 15 -8.98 10.95 6.05
C GLN A 15 -9.72 9.98 5.11
N ARG A 16 -10.14 10.44 3.93
CA ARG A 16 -10.78 9.59 2.90
C ARG A 16 -9.89 8.46 2.44
N ILE A 17 -8.61 8.73 2.18
CA ILE A 17 -7.63 7.69 1.85
C ILE A 17 -7.58 6.65 2.98
N LYS A 18 -7.47 7.08 4.24
CA LYS A 18 -7.40 6.14 5.38
C LYS A 18 -8.64 5.24 5.46
N LYS A 19 -9.84 5.80 5.27
CA LYS A 19 -11.09 5.02 5.24
C LYS A 19 -11.11 4.01 4.08
N LEU A 20 -10.76 4.44 2.87
CA LEU A 20 -10.70 3.57 1.70
C LEU A 20 -9.72 2.39 1.89
N LEU A 21 -8.55 2.68 2.48
CA LEU A 21 -7.56 1.65 2.76
C LEU A 21 -8.03 0.64 3.80
N ASN A 22 -8.71 1.10 4.86
CA ASN A 22 -9.25 0.22 5.87
C ASN A 22 -10.34 -0.71 5.30
N MET A 23 -11.27 -0.15 4.52
CA MET A 23 -12.30 -0.96 3.83
C MET A 23 -11.66 -1.97 2.89
N ALA A 24 -10.64 -1.56 2.13
CA ALA A 24 -9.94 -2.47 1.22
C ALA A 24 -9.28 -3.65 1.94
N ILE A 25 -8.80 -3.47 3.17
CA ILE A 25 -8.17 -4.54 3.97
C ILE A 25 -9.23 -5.48 4.54
N ILE A 26 -10.32 -4.94 5.08
CA ILE A 26 -11.41 -5.72 5.67
C ILE A 26 -12.03 -6.63 4.61
N GLU A 27 -12.36 -6.05 3.45
CA GLU A 27 -13.07 -6.75 2.39
C GLU A 27 -12.17 -7.63 1.53
N TYR A 28 -10.85 -7.59 1.72
CA TYR A 28 -9.90 -8.27 0.84
C TYR A 28 -10.10 -9.79 0.78
N LYS A 29 -10.54 -10.40 1.90
CA LYS A 29 -10.82 -11.83 1.96
C LYS A 29 -12.10 -12.20 1.22
N SER A 30 -13.11 -11.35 1.29
CA SER A 30 -14.42 -11.55 0.66
C SER A 30 -14.38 -11.25 -0.84
N ASP A 31 -13.89 -10.06 -1.19
CA ASP A 31 -13.85 -9.56 -2.56
C ASP A 31 -12.51 -8.86 -2.87
N LYS A 32 -11.68 -9.58 -3.63
CA LYS A 32 -10.37 -9.10 -4.09
C LYS A 32 -10.49 -7.97 -5.12
N GLU A 33 -11.54 -7.95 -5.95
CA GLU A 33 -11.72 -6.96 -6.98
C GLU A 33 -12.16 -5.62 -6.39
N PHE A 34 -13.10 -5.65 -5.45
CA PHE A 34 -13.50 -4.48 -4.68
C PHE A 34 -12.29 -3.83 -4.00
N SER A 35 -11.48 -4.64 -3.30
CA SER A 35 -10.26 -4.18 -2.64
C SER A 35 -9.28 -3.51 -3.61
N LYS A 36 -9.03 -4.12 -4.78
CA LYS A 36 -8.20 -3.55 -5.85
C LYS A 36 -8.73 -2.19 -6.31
N ASN A 37 -10.04 -2.06 -6.49
CA ASN A 37 -10.68 -0.83 -6.94
C ASN A 37 -10.61 0.28 -5.87
N CYS A 38 -10.82 -0.04 -4.59
CA CYS A 38 -10.61 0.91 -3.49
C CYS A 38 -9.18 1.45 -3.45
N ILE A 39 -8.18 0.59 -3.64
CA ILE A 39 -6.77 0.99 -3.65
C ILE A 39 -6.47 1.86 -4.87
N LYS A 40 -7.01 1.53 -6.06
CA LYS A 40 -6.88 2.39 -7.26
C LYS A 40 -7.42 3.79 -6.97
N ILE A 41 -8.63 3.92 -6.41
CA ILE A 41 -9.24 5.20 -6.06
C ILE A 41 -8.37 5.95 -5.04
N ALA A 42 -7.92 5.28 -3.98
CA ALA A 42 -7.05 5.87 -2.97
C ALA A 42 -5.73 6.40 -3.59
N THR A 43 -5.14 5.68 -4.54
CA THR A 43 -3.92 6.11 -5.24
C THR A 43 -4.17 7.30 -6.16
N ALA A 44 -5.34 7.38 -6.81
CA ALA A 44 -5.72 8.52 -7.63
C ALA A 44 -5.89 9.80 -6.79
N ILE A 45 -6.58 9.72 -5.65
CA ILE A 45 -6.72 10.83 -4.69
C ILE A 45 -5.34 11.26 -4.18
N LYS A 46 -4.51 10.28 -3.80
CA LYS A 46 -3.15 10.52 -3.31
C LYS A 46 -2.30 11.28 -4.33
N ARG A 47 -2.40 10.93 -5.62
CA ARG A 47 -1.72 11.64 -6.72
C ARG A 47 -2.27 13.05 -6.90
N LYS A 48 -3.60 13.21 -6.96
CA LYS A 48 -4.27 14.51 -7.15
C LYS A 48 -3.87 15.55 -6.10
N TYR A 49 -3.81 15.15 -4.82
CA TYR A 49 -3.48 16.05 -3.71
C TYR A 49 -2.00 16.02 -3.30
N ASN A 50 -1.16 15.27 -4.03
CA ASN A 50 0.25 15.03 -3.72
C ASN A 50 0.49 14.66 -2.24
N LEU A 51 -0.30 13.69 -1.73
CA LEU A 51 -0.24 13.24 -0.34
C LEU A 51 0.73 12.07 -0.17
N LYS A 52 1.22 11.88 1.06
CA LYS A 52 1.98 10.69 1.44
C LYS A 52 1.00 9.62 1.95
N PHE A 53 1.13 8.39 1.46
CA PHE A 53 0.45 7.24 2.08
C PHE A 53 0.98 7.02 3.50
N PRO A 54 0.15 6.49 4.41
CA PRO A 54 0.61 6.11 5.74
C PRO A 54 1.70 5.04 5.64
N SER A 55 2.67 5.07 6.56
CA SER A 55 3.90 4.27 6.47
C SER A 55 3.63 2.77 6.37
N TRP A 56 2.65 2.28 7.15
CA TRP A 56 2.24 0.88 7.17
C TRP A 56 1.69 0.40 5.82
N PHE A 57 0.96 1.26 5.09
CA PHE A 57 0.35 0.85 3.82
C PHE A 57 1.32 0.88 2.63
N LYS A 58 2.43 1.62 2.71
CA LYS A 58 3.34 1.83 1.56
C LYS A 58 3.89 0.53 0.97
N ASN A 59 4.10 -0.49 1.79
CA ASN A 59 4.65 -1.79 1.38
C ASN A 59 3.59 -2.90 1.33
N LEU A 60 2.34 -2.60 1.70
CA LEU A 60 1.28 -3.59 1.86
C LEU A 60 0.59 -3.93 0.53
N TYR A 61 0.83 -3.18 -0.55
CA TYR A 61 0.17 -3.43 -1.85
C TYR A 61 1.16 -3.46 -3.01
N CYS A 62 0.77 -4.16 -4.07
CA CYS A 62 1.51 -4.20 -5.32
C CYS A 62 1.21 -2.95 -6.16
N LYS A 63 2.26 -2.20 -6.53
CA LYS A 63 2.12 -1.00 -7.38
C LYS A 63 1.69 -1.28 -8.83
N LYS A 64 1.65 -2.56 -9.27
CA LYS A 64 1.25 -2.94 -10.63
C LYS A 64 -0.24 -3.29 -10.68
N CYS A 65 -0.66 -4.29 -9.92
CA CYS A 65 -2.04 -4.80 -9.93
C CYS A 65 -2.92 -4.22 -8.81
N TYR A 66 -2.37 -3.42 -7.91
CA TYR A 66 -3.04 -2.90 -6.70
C TYR A 66 -3.54 -3.97 -5.73
N ASN A 67 -3.05 -5.22 -5.88
CA ASN A 67 -3.40 -6.28 -4.97
C ASN A 67 -2.70 -6.12 -3.61
N ILE A 68 -3.35 -6.55 -2.53
CA ILE A 68 -2.79 -6.54 -1.18
C ILE A 68 -1.82 -7.72 -1.02
N LEU A 69 -0.61 -7.41 -0.56
CA LEU A 69 0.49 -8.34 -0.37
C LEU A 69 0.46 -8.93 1.05
N LEU A 70 -0.61 -9.66 1.36
CA LEU A 70 -0.70 -10.46 2.58
C LEU A 70 -0.09 -11.85 2.33
N PRO A 71 0.73 -12.37 3.27
CA PRO A 71 1.42 -13.65 3.11
C PRO A 71 0.46 -14.82 2.86
N ASP A 72 -0.72 -14.79 3.48
CA ASP A 72 -1.68 -15.90 3.40
C ASP A 72 -2.54 -15.89 2.13
N LEU A 73 -2.60 -14.76 1.41
CA LEU A 73 -3.66 -14.51 0.43
C LEU A 73 -3.15 -14.24 -1.00
N GLY A 74 -1.93 -13.73 -1.15
CA GLY A 74 -1.47 -13.26 -2.46
C GLY A 74 -0.02 -12.86 -2.57
N ALA A 75 0.81 -13.09 -1.54
CA ALA A 75 2.21 -12.73 -1.57
C ALA A 75 3.11 -13.84 -1.02
N LYS A 76 4.16 -14.19 -1.77
CA LYS A 76 5.24 -15.02 -1.29
C LYS A 76 6.35 -14.13 -0.75
N ILE A 77 6.52 -14.11 0.57
CA ILE A 77 7.58 -13.34 1.23
C ILE A 77 8.73 -14.29 1.56
N ARG A 78 9.93 -13.97 1.06
CA ARG A 78 11.17 -14.66 1.39
C ARG A 78 12.08 -13.67 2.09
N ILE A 79 12.65 -14.06 3.22
CA ILE A 79 13.65 -13.30 3.94
C ILE A 79 14.98 -14.01 3.71
N ILE A 80 15.92 -13.33 3.05
CA ILE A 80 17.23 -13.88 2.69
C ILE A 80 18.29 -12.96 3.27
N GLY A 81 19.20 -13.49 4.07
CA GLY A 81 20.27 -12.67 4.63
C GLY A 81 21.12 -13.44 5.63
N LYS A 82 22.34 -12.96 5.85
CA LYS A 82 23.28 -13.49 6.85
C LYS A 82 23.85 -12.28 7.61
N GLY A 83 23.82 -12.34 8.94
CA GLY A 83 24.32 -11.26 9.80
C GLY A 83 23.48 -9.97 9.73
N ARG A 84 24.14 -8.83 9.47
CA ARG A 84 23.54 -7.48 9.53
C ARG A 84 22.69 -7.10 8.31
N ASN A 85 22.78 -7.85 7.22
CA ASN A 85 22.10 -7.55 5.96
C ASN A 85 20.95 -8.52 5.70
N LEU A 86 19.72 -8.01 5.78
CA LEU A 86 18.50 -8.76 5.49
C LEU A 86 17.87 -8.26 4.19
N LYS A 87 17.54 -9.17 3.29
CA LYS A 87 16.80 -8.89 2.05
C LYS A 87 15.42 -9.50 2.16
N ILE A 88 14.40 -8.65 2.13
CA ILE A 88 12.99 -9.07 2.04
C ILE A 88 12.60 -9.06 0.57
N ILE A 89 12.27 -10.23 0.04
CA ILE A 89 11.79 -10.42 -1.32
C ILE A 89 10.30 -10.78 -1.23
N THR A 90 9.45 -9.86 -1.65
CA THR A 90 8.00 -10.06 -1.71
C THR A 90 7.58 -10.26 -3.16
N THR A 91 7.06 -11.43 -3.48
CA THR A 91 6.56 -11.76 -4.82
C THR A 91 5.04 -11.74 -4.81
N CYS A 92 4.43 -10.92 -5.66
CA CYS A 92 2.98 -10.92 -5.86
C CYS A 92 2.56 -12.15 -6.67
N LEU A 93 1.64 -12.96 -6.15
CA LEU A 93 1.18 -14.17 -6.83
C LEU A 93 0.29 -13.86 -8.04
N ASP A 94 -0.49 -12.77 -8.01
CA ASP A 94 -1.37 -12.36 -9.12
C ASP A 94 -0.59 -11.90 -10.36
N CYS A 95 0.41 -11.03 -10.19
CA CYS A 95 1.07 -10.35 -11.31
C CYS A 95 2.56 -10.69 -11.47
N LYS A 96 3.08 -11.60 -10.62
CA LYS A 96 4.48 -12.06 -10.57
C LYS A 96 5.52 -10.95 -10.35
N ARG A 97 5.09 -9.74 -9.96
CA ARG A 97 6.01 -8.64 -9.64
C ARG A 97 6.79 -8.97 -8.37
N VAL A 98 8.11 -8.84 -8.45
CA VAL A 98 9.02 -9.01 -7.32
C VAL A 98 9.39 -7.65 -6.75
N ILE A 99 9.19 -7.47 -5.45
CA ILE A 99 9.59 -6.30 -4.68
C ILE A 99 10.75 -6.72 -3.79
N ARG A 100 11.84 -5.96 -3.83
CA ARG A 100 13.05 -6.22 -3.04
C ARG A 100 13.26 -5.06 -2.08
N LYS A 101 13.46 -5.37 -0.80
CA LYS A 101 13.78 -4.40 0.23
C LYS A 101 14.98 -4.91 1.04
N GLU A 102 16.04 -4.13 1.05
CA GLU A 102 17.21 -4.41 1.87
C GLU A 102 17.10 -3.66 3.19
N ILE A 103 17.39 -4.34 4.28
CA ILE A 103 17.37 -3.84 5.64
C ILE A 103 18.74 -4.14 6.24
N THR A 104 19.50 -3.08 6.47
CA THR A 104 20.75 -3.08 7.23
C THR A 104 20.41 -2.84 8.70
N ARG A 105 20.63 -3.83 9.56
CA ARG A 105 20.61 -3.63 11.02
C ARG A 105 21.91 -2.91 11.39
N ARG A 106 21.80 -1.67 11.87
CA ARG A 106 22.91 -0.93 12.49
C ARG A 106 23.25 -1.55 13.84
#